data_AF-A0A7C5KNG6-F1
#
_entry.id   AF-A0A7C5KNG6-F1
#
_cell.length_a   1.000
_cell.length_b   1.000
_cell.length_c   1.000
_cell.angle_alpha   90.00
_cell.angle_beta   90.00
_cell.angle_gamma   90.00
#
_symmetry.space_group_name_H-M   'P 1'
#
loop_
_entity.id
_entity.type
_entity.pdbx_description
1 polymer ?
#
loop_
_entity_poly.entity_id
_entity_poly.type
_entity_poly.pdbx_seq_one_letter_code
_entity_poly.pdbx_strand_id
1 'polypeptide(L)'
;VPLEEIVRGIKHGVRKVNIDTDCRLAMTGQVRRVLQENPKEFDPRKFLTPAKDAMRKLCKERYEMFGAAGQASKIKVISMSDMAKRYESGSLDPQIA
;
A
#
# COMPACT_ATOMS: atom_id res chain seq x y z
N VAL A 1 -2.23 13.62 -5.99
CA VAL A 1 -0.96 13.67 -6.76
C VAL A 1 -1.11 12.70 -7.91
N PRO A 2 -0.82 13.10 -9.16
CA PRO A 2 -0.85 12.18 -10.30
C PRO A 2 0.10 10.99 -10.08
N LEU A 3 -0.28 9.79 -10.53
CA LEU A 3 0.52 8.58 -10.29
C LEU A 3 1.88 8.65 -10.98
N GLU A 4 1.95 9.32 -12.13
CA GLU A 4 3.15 9.52 -12.94
C GLU A 4 4.21 10.33 -12.17
N GLU A 5 3.77 11.31 -11.39
CA GLU A 5 4.65 12.12 -10.55
C GLU A 5 5.19 11.32 -9.35
N ILE A 6 4.38 10.41 -8.80
CA ILE A 6 4.85 9.47 -7.76
C ILE A 6 5.92 8.55 -8.34
N VAL A 7 5.68 7.97 -9.52
CA VAL A 7 6.66 7.12 -10.21
C VAL A 7 7.94 7.89 -10.54
N ARG A 8 7.84 9.16 -10.95
CA ARG A 8 9.01 10.03 -11.11
C ARG A 8 9.76 10.21 -9.79
N GLY A 9 9.07 10.51 -8.70
CA GLY A 9 9.67 10.63 -7.36
C GLY A 9 10.40 9.36 -6.92
N ILE A 10 9.90 8.17 -7.24
CA ILE A 10 10.56 6.89 -6.96
C ILE A 10 11.91 6.78 -7.69
N LYS A 11 12.01 7.29 -8.93
CA LYS A 11 13.29 7.36 -9.67
C LYS A 11 14.30 8.29 -9.00
N HIS A 12 13.86 9.23 -8.17
CA HIS A 12 14.69 10.20 -7.45
C HIS A 12 14.86 9.90 -5.95
N GLY A 13 14.52 8.69 -5.49
CA GLY A 13 14.85 8.24 -4.13
C GLY A 13 13.68 8.11 -3.17
N VAL A 14 12.43 8.39 -3.58
CA VAL A 14 11.27 8.07 -2.75
C VAL A 14 11.15 6.55 -2.59
N ARG A 15 11.14 6.06 -1.34
CA ARG A 15 11.02 4.63 -1.00
C ARG A 15 9.78 4.26 -0.18
N LYS A 16 8.99 5.23 0.28
CA LYS A 16 7.74 5.05 1.02
C LYS A 16 6.68 6.01 0.50
N VAL A 17 5.56 5.48 0.02
CA VAL A 17 4.42 6.28 -0.49
C VAL A 17 3.21 6.03 0.41
N ASN A 18 2.63 7.09 0.98
CA ASN A 18 1.46 6.99 1.84
C ASN A 18 0.18 7.13 1.00
N ILE A 19 -0.74 6.17 1.09
CA ILE A 19 -2.01 6.17 0.37
C ILE A 19 -3.13 5.78 1.35
N ASP A 20 -4.07 6.69 1.58
CA ASP A 20 -5.21 6.47 2.48
C ASP A 20 -6.52 6.93 1.83
N THR A 21 -6.56 8.16 1.30
CA THR A 21 -7.75 8.71 0.63
C THR A 21 -8.27 7.82 -0.51
N ASP A 22 -7.39 7.31 -1.39
CA ASP A 22 -7.81 6.40 -2.48
C ASP A 22 -8.48 5.13 -1.93
N CYS A 23 -7.94 4.56 -0.84
CA CYS A 23 -8.50 3.36 -0.21
C CYS A 23 -9.91 3.64 0.34
N ARG A 24 -10.08 4.78 1.02
CA ARG A 24 -11.38 5.22 1.54
C ARG A 24 -12.40 5.42 0.42
N LEU A 25 -12.00 6.07 -0.67
CA LEU A 25 -12.86 6.32 -1.83
C LEU A 25 -13.25 5.02 -2.53
N ALA A 26 -12.31 4.09 -2.73
CA ALA A 26 -12.58 2.79 -3.35
C ALA A 26 -13.59 1.96 -2.53
N MET A 27 -13.40 1.88 -1.21
CA MET A 27 -14.33 1.17 -0.33
C MET A 27 -15.69 1.86 -0.29
N THR A 28 -15.73 3.17 -0.06
CA THR A 28 -16.98 3.93 0.09
C THR A 28 -17.80 3.89 -1.19
N GLY A 29 -17.16 4.03 -2.37
CA GLY A 29 -17.84 3.95 -3.66
C GLY A 29 -18.52 2.59 -3.87
N GLN A 30 -17.85 1.50 -3.51
CA GLN A 30 -18.44 0.16 -3.61
C GLN A 30 -19.59 -0.06 -2.63
N VAL A 31 -19.45 0.38 -1.39
CA VAL A 31 -20.55 0.30 -0.41
C VAL A 31 -21.77 1.05 -0.93
N ARG A 32 -21.59 2.30 -1.40
CA ARG A 32 -22.69 3.11 -1.95
C ARG A 32 -23.36 2.44 -3.14
N ARG A 33 -22.57 1.86 -4.05
CA ARG A 33 -23.08 1.15 -5.21
C ARG A 33 -23.96 -0.04 -4.81
N VAL A 34 -23.46 -0.92 -3.94
CA VAL A 34 -24.22 -2.12 -3.52
C VAL A 34 -25.52 -1.74 -2.81
N LEU A 35 -25.49 -0.76 -1.91
CA LEU A 35 -26.68 -0.33 -1.18
C LEU A 35 -27.69 0.41 -2.08
N GLN A 36 -27.23 1.07 -3.14
CA GLN A 36 -28.11 1.70 -4.13
C GLN A 36 -28.73 0.68 -5.08
N GLU A 37 -27.97 -0.32 -5.53
CA GLU A 37 -28.42 -1.38 -6.43
C GLU A 37 -29.30 -2.42 -5.72
N ASN A 38 -29.07 -2.68 -4.43
CA ASN A 38 -29.87 -3.58 -3.62
C ASN A 38 -30.28 -2.93 -2.28
N PRO A 39 -31.33 -2.09 -2.26
CA PRO A 39 -31.76 -1.36 -1.06
C PRO A 39 -32.25 -2.25 0.10
N LYS A 40 -32.56 -3.53 -0.17
CA LYS A 40 -32.97 -4.51 0.86
C LYS A 40 -31.77 -5.20 1.50
N GLU A 41 -30.57 -5.02 0.95
CA GLU A 41 -29.35 -5.61 1.50
C GLU A 41 -28.97 -4.94 2.82
N PHE A 42 -28.87 -5.74 3.86
CA PHE A 42 -28.54 -5.30 5.21
C PHE A 42 -27.34 -6.06 5.79
N ASP A 43 -26.94 -7.19 5.18
CA ASP A 43 -25.82 -7.98 5.65
C ASP A 43 -24.51 -7.24 5.32
N PRO A 44 -23.73 -6.81 6.34
CA PRO A 44 -22.48 -6.09 6.10
C PRO A 44 -21.50 -6.83 5.22
N ARG A 45 -21.52 -8.17 5.23
CA ARG A 45 -20.62 -8.97 4.39
C ARG A 45 -20.88 -8.74 2.92
N LYS A 46 -22.12 -8.45 2.53
CA LYS A 46 -22.56 -8.32 1.13
C LYS A 46 -22.09 -7.02 0.50
N PHE A 47 -21.94 -5.95 1.26
CA PHE A 47 -21.36 -4.69 0.76
C PHE A 47 -19.88 -4.48 1.17
N LEU A 48 -19.42 -5.05 2.28
CA LEU A 48 -18.01 -4.93 2.69
C LEU A 48 -17.07 -5.87 1.93
N THR A 49 -17.55 -7.03 1.46
CA THR A 49 -16.72 -7.92 0.61
C THR A 49 -16.34 -7.23 -0.71
N PRO A 50 -17.28 -6.72 -1.53
CA PRO A 50 -16.91 -5.99 -2.75
C PRO A 50 -16.11 -4.71 -2.47
N ALA A 51 -16.35 -4.03 -1.33
CA ALA A 51 -15.53 -2.88 -0.92
C ALA A 51 -14.07 -3.28 -0.64
N LYS A 52 -13.84 -4.38 0.09
CA LYS A 52 -12.49 -4.93 0.31
C LYS A 52 -11.85 -5.37 -1.00
N ASP A 53 -12.60 -5.94 -1.93
CA ASP A 53 -12.07 -6.38 -3.22
C ASP A 53 -11.64 -5.19 -4.09
N ALA A 54 -12.40 -4.09 -4.08
CA ALA A 54 -12.00 -2.86 -4.76
C ALA A 54 -10.74 -2.24 -4.14
N MET A 55 -10.64 -2.20 -2.81
CA MET A 55 -9.41 -1.76 -2.13
C MET A 55 -8.23 -2.69 -2.45
N ARG A 56 -8.44 -4.01 -2.49
CA ARG A 56 -7.41 -4.98 -2.86
C ARG A 56 -6.91 -4.74 -4.29
N LYS A 57 -7.82 -4.50 -5.23
CA LYS A 57 -7.48 -4.17 -6.63
C LYS A 57 -6.62 -2.90 -6.70
N LEU A 58 -7.05 -1.84 -6.01
CA LEU A 58 -6.28 -0.60 -5.89
C LEU A 58 -4.88 -0.85 -5.34
N CYS A 59 -4.74 -1.54 -4.20
CA CYS A 59 -3.44 -1.85 -3.60
C CYS A 59 -2.54 -2.64 -4.57
N LYS A 60 -3.10 -3.62 -5.28
CA LYS A 60 -2.36 -4.42 -6.27
C LYS A 60 -1.80 -3.53 -7.39
N GLU A 61 -2.63 -2.66 -7.97
CA GLU A 61 -2.21 -1.71 -9.00
C GLU A 61 -1.07 -0.81 -8.49
N ARG A 62 -1.17 -0.29 -7.26
CA ARG A 62 -0.11 0.54 -6.66
C ARG A 62 1.20 -0.24 -6.48
N TYR A 63 1.14 -1.48 -5.99
CA TYR A 63 2.34 -2.33 -5.84
C TYR A 63 3.02 -2.63 -7.17
N GLU A 64 2.24 -2.87 -8.24
CA GLU A 64 2.77 -3.08 -9.59
C GLU A 64 3.43 -1.79 -10.12
N MET A 65 2.73 -0.66 -10.06
CA MET A 65 3.24 0.64 -10.53
C MET A 65 4.48 1.12 -9.79
N PHE A 66 4.60 0.82 -8.50
CA PHE A 66 5.74 1.23 -7.67
C PHE A 66 6.91 0.23 -7.72
N GLY A 67 6.80 -0.85 -8.50
CA GLY A 67 7.86 -1.86 -8.65
C GLY A 67 8.08 -2.74 -7.41
N ALA A 68 7.12 -2.76 -6.48
CA ALA A 68 7.18 -3.56 -5.26
C ALA A 68 6.68 -4.99 -5.45
N ALA A 69 5.87 -5.25 -6.49
CA ALA A 69 5.43 -6.60 -6.85
C ALA A 69 6.62 -7.55 -7.07
N GLY A 70 6.57 -8.73 -6.46
CA GLY A 70 7.62 -9.76 -6.58
C GLY A 70 8.90 -9.51 -5.76
N GLN A 71 8.98 -8.43 -4.97
CA GLN A 71 10.17 -8.17 -4.14
C GLN A 71 10.14 -8.91 -2.80
N ALA A 72 8.97 -9.32 -2.31
CA ALA A 72 8.80 -9.88 -0.97
C ALA A 72 9.70 -11.10 -0.67
N SER A 73 9.79 -12.05 -1.61
CA SER A 73 10.62 -13.27 -1.45
C SER A 73 12.13 -13.01 -1.47
N LYS A 74 12.57 -11.81 -1.88
CA LYS A 74 14.00 -11.44 -1.91
C LYS A 74 14.48 -10.84 -0.59
N ILE A 75 13.56 -10.53 0.33
CA ILE A 75 13.87 -9.86 1.59
C ILE A 75 14.14 -10.90 2.68
N LYS A 76 15.35 -10.90 3.21
CA LYS A 76 15.65 -11.57 4.48
C LYS A 76 15.33 -10.62 5.63
N VAL A 77 14.28 -10.92 6.38
CA VAL A 77 13.86 -10.11 7.54
C VAL A 77 14.94 -10.19 8.62
N ILE A 78 15.29 -9.03 9.19
CA ILE A 78 16.25 -8.92 10.29
C ILE A 78 15.46 -8.67 11.57
N SER A 79 15.83 -9.36 12.65
CA SER A 79 15.22 -9.16 13.96
C SER A 79 15.51 -7.75 14.48
N MET A 80 14.66 -7.23 15.37
CA MET A 80 14.90 -5.92 15.97
C MET A 80 16.17 -5.89 16.83
N SER A 81 16.48 -7.00 17.51
CA SER A 81 17.73 -7.13 18.28
C SER A 81 18.98 -7.08 17.40
N ASP A 82 18.95 -7.70 16.20
CA ASP A 82 20.08 -7.64 15.27
C ASP A 82 20.17 -6.27 14.56
N MET A 83 19.03 -5.62 14.29
CA MET A 83 19.03 -4.24 13.79
C MET A 83 19.63 -3.27 14.81
N ALA A 84 19.34 -3.43 16.11
CA ALA A 84 19.93 -2.60 17.17
C ALA A 84 21.47 -2.70 17.18
N LYS A 85 22.03 -3.91 17.07
CA LYS A 85 23.49 -4.12 16.94
C LYS A 85 24.08 -3.43 15.71
N ARG A 86 23.37 -3.41 14.58
CA ARG A 86 23.81 -2.72 13.36
C ARG A 86 23.90 -1.21 13.56
N TYR A 87 22.93 -0.61 14.24
CA TYR A 87 23.00 0.80 14.62
C TYR A 87 24.17 1.06 15.57
N GLU A 88 24.33 0.26 16.62
CA GLU A 88 25.42 0.41 17.60
C GLU A 88 26.81 0.34 16.94
N SER A 89 26.99 -0.52 15.94
CA SER A 89 28.25 -0.65 15.19
C SER A 89 28.56 0.51 14.22
N GLY A 90 27.64 1.45 13.99
CA GLY A 90 27.78 2.51 12.97
C GLY A 90 27.63 2.01 11.51
N SER A 91 27.34 0.72 11.29
CA SER A 91 27.22 0.14 9.95
C SER A 91 26.09 0.71 9.07
N LEU A 92 25.16 1.46 9.68
CA LEU A 92 24.03 2.11 9.00
C LEU A 92 24.19 3.64 8.94
N ASP A 93 25.33 4.18 9.36
CA ASP A 93 25.57 5.61 9.34
C ASP A 93 25.54 6.15 7.90
N PRO A 94 24.98 7.36 7.67
CA PRO A 94 24.93 7.96 6.35
C PRO A 94 26.33 8.06 5.74
N GLN A 95 26.52 7.42 4.58
CA GLN A 95 27.70 7.60 3.76
C GLN A 95 27.50 8.91 2.98
N ILE A 96 28.00 10.02 3.52
CA ILE A 96 28.00 11.31 2.83
C ILE A 96 29.13 11.25 1.80
N ALA A 97 28.77 11.26 0.51
CA ALA A 97 29.70 11.41 -0.60
C ALA A 97 30.07 12.88 -0.80
#